data_AF-A0A5P8YKI2-F1
#
_entry.id   AF-A0A5P8YKI2-F1
#
_cell.length_a   1.000
_cell.length_b   1.000
_cell.length_c   1.000
_cell.angle_alpha   90.00
_cell.angle_beta   90.00
_cell.angle_gamma   90.00
#
_symmetry.space_group_name_H-M   'P 1'
#
loop_
_entity.id
_entity.type
_entity.pdbx_description
1 polymer ?
#
loop_
_entity_poly.entity_id
_entity_poly.type
_entity_poly.pdbx_seq_one_letter_code
_entity_poly.pdbx_strand_id
1 'polypeptide(L)'
;MKYLILGGYTVVANKNKISVACGAISLFVVASFSLFFSLTHYFNFFKMNDEVHFSWAVSLLLSGSPLLFYLSVVSGGYIIGYEKIYNDRVGKILAYIAVLGMVFSLFFSFYVDSSLKEAGYLKCERKSFIAPNKYVIDLKLCR
;
A
#
# COMPACT_ATOMS: atom_id res chain seq x y z
N MET A 1 -8.87 -14.87 -35.53
CA MET A 1 -9.69 -15.40 -34.42
C MET A 1 -8.85 -16.43 -33.66
N LYS A 2 -8.82 -16.37 -32.32
CA LYS A 2 -7.96 -17.11 -31.36
C LYS A 2 -6.48 -16.66 -31.41
N TYR A 3 -5.88 -16.16 -30.32
CA TYR A 3 -5.75 -16.84 -29.03
C TYR A 3 -6.15 -16.00 -27.81
N LEU A 4 -7.02 -16.61 -27.02
CA LEU A 4 -7.26 -16.32 -25.62
C LEU A 4 -6.12 -17.02 -24.84
N ILE A 5 -5.22 -16.28 -24.20
CA ILE A 5 -4.32 -16.83 -23.18
C ILE A 5 -4.52 -16.01 -21.91
N LEU A 6 -5.16 -16.66 -20.94
CA LEU A 6 -5.22 -16.28 -19.55
C LEU A 6 -3.78 -16.16 -19.00
N GLY A 7 -3.45 -15.00 -18.43
CA GLY A 7 -2.21 -14.79 -17.66
C GLY A 7 -1.33 -13.64 -18.16
N GLY A 8 -1.63 -12.42 -17.71
CA GLY A 8 -0.66 -11.37 -17.35
C GLY A 8 0.27 -10.72 -18.40
N TYR A 9 0.63 -11.35 -19.51
CA TYR A 9 1.78 -10.89 -20.32
C TYR A 9 1.43 -10.02 -21.54
N THR A 10 0.16 -9.84 -21.87
CA THR A 10 -0.23 -9.15 -23.11
C THR A 10 -0.49 -7.65 -22.98
N VAL A 11 -0.34 -7.05 -21.79
CA VAL A 11 -0.57 -5.59 -21.64
C VAL A 11 0.61 -4.74 -22.15
N VAL A 12 1.79 -5.35 -22.38
CA VAL A 12 2.98 -4.68 -22.95
C VAL A 12 3.29 -5.19 -24.37
N ALA A 13 2.34 -5.85 -25.02
CA ALA A 13 2.45 -6.11 -26.45
C ALA A 13 1.90 -4.88 -27.18
N ASN A 14 2.78 -4.05 -27.76
CA ASN A 14 2.46 -2.84 -28.54
C ASN A 14 2.19 -1.54 -27.73
N LYS A 15 3.08 -1.18 -26.79
CA LYS A 15 3.12 0.16 -26.18
C LYS A 15 4.50 0.80 -26.37
N ASN A 16 4.52 2.11 -26.63
CA ASN A 16 5.75 2.90 -26.72
C ASN A 16 6.58 2.74 -25.42
N LYS A 17 7.89 2.46 -25.55
CA LYS A 17 8.84 2.33 -24.42
C LYS A 17 8.75 3.51 -23.43
N ILE A 18 8.50 4.72 -23.93
CA ILE A 18 8.32 5.93 -23.10
C ILE A 18 7.12 5.79 -22.16
N SER A 19 5.99 5.25 -22.63
CA SER A 19 4.79 5.06 -21.80
C SER A 19 5.02 4.05 -20.68
N VAL A 20 5.76 2.97 -20.97
CA VAL A 20 6.15 1.98 -19.97
C VAL A 20 7.09 2.59 -18.93
N ALA A 21 8.03 3.45 -19.37
CA ALA A 21 8.95 4.17 -18.49
C ALA A 21 8.21 5.09 -17.51
N CYS A 22 7.29 5.92 -18.02
CA CYS A 22 6.47 6.77 -17.17
C CYS A 22 5.68 5.93 -16.16
N GLY A 23 5.07 4.82 -16.59
CA GLY A 23 4.35 3.92 -15.70
C GLY A 23 5.22 3.32 -14.59
N ALA A 24 6.42 2.84 -14.93
CA ALA A 24 7.38 2.30 -13.96
C ALA A 24 7.77 3.34 -12.90
N ILE A 25 8.10 4.56 -13.34
CA ILE A 25 8.47 5.66 -12.43
C ILE A 25 7.28 6.03 -11.54
N SER A 26 6.07 6.15 -12.09
CA SER A 26 4.88 6.45 -11.30
C SER A 26 4.62 5.38 -10.24
N LEU A 27 4.76 4.09 -10.57
CA LEU A 27 4.62 2.99 -9.61
C LEU A 27 5.67 3.07 -8.50
N PHE A 28 6.93 3.35 -8.84
CA PHE A 28 8.00 3.51 -7.86
C PHE A 28 7.73 4.64 -6.87
N VAL A 29 7.31 5.79 -7.40
CA VAL A 29 6.99 6.98 -6.59
C VAL A 29 5.81 6.67 -5.68
N VAL A 30 4.72 6.11 -6.22
CA VAL A 30 3.54 5.72 -5.43
C VAL A 30 3.89 4.72 -4.34
N ALA A 31 4.69 3.70 -4.65
CA ALA A 31 5.12 2.70 -3.66
C ALA A 31 5.95 3.34 -2.52
N SER A 32 6.87 4.25 -2.88
CA SER A 32 7.73 4.96 -1.92
C SER A 32 6.92 5.89 -1.01
N PHE A 33 6.02 6.69 -1.57
CA PHE A 33 5.13 7.57 -0.80
C PHE A 33 4.20 6.77 0.11
N SER A 34 3.65 5.66 -0.39
CA SER A 34 2.77 4.77 0.37
C SER A 34 3.49 4.15 1.57
N LEU A 35 4.72 3.67 1.37
CA LEU A 35 5.56 3.14 2.44
C LEU A 35 5.88 4.20 3.49
N PHE A 36 6.38 5.36 3.05
CA PHE A 36 6.77 6.43 3.95
C PHE A 36 5.59 6.87 4.81
N PHE A 37 4.45 7.17 4.18
CA PHE A 37 3.22 7.57 4.86
C PHE A 37 2.76 6.51 5.88
N SER A 38 2.75 5.24 5.47
CA SER A 38 2.34 4.15 6.37
C SER A 38 3.27 4.02 7.56
N LEU A 39 4.59 3.95 7.33
CA LEU A 39 5.58 3.82 8.39
C LEU A 39 5.50 4.96 9.40
N THR A 40 5.35 6.21 8.95
CA THR A 40 5.17 7.34 9.86
C THR A 40 3.95 7.16 10.78
N HIS A 41 2.82 6.70 10.24
CA HIS A 41 1.63 6.43 11.05
C HIS A 41 1.79 5.25 12.03
N TYR A 42 2.46 4.18 11.61
CA TYR A 42 2.82 3.06 12.48
C TYR A 42 3.75 3.50 13.61
N PHE A 43 4.77 4.30 13.31
CA PHE A 43 5.67 4.84 14.35
C PHE A 43 4.92 5.76 15.33
N ASN A 44 4.00 6.59 14.86
CA ASN A 44 3.18 7.43 15.74
C ASN A 44 2.29 6.60 16.68
N PHE A 45 1.75 5.47 16.19
CA PHE A 45 1.02 4.52 17.03
C PHE A 45 1.92 3.88 18.09
N PHE A 46 3.07 3.30 17.71
CA PHE A 46 3.97 2.65 18.68
C PHE A 46 4.59 3.60 19.69
N LYS A 47 4.82 4.86 19.30
CA LYS A 47 5.33 5.89 20.20
C LYS A 47 4.26 6.44 21.15
N MET A 48 2.98 6.07 20.97
CA MET A 48 1.86 6.62 21.72
C MET A 48 1.87 8.14 21.70
N ASN A 49 2.00 8.70 20.49
CA ASN A 49 2.01 10.15 20.30
C ASN A 49 0.64 10.76 20.66
N ASP A 50 0.60 12.06 20.95
CA ASP A 50 -0.66 12.73 21.33
C ASP A 50 -1.75 12.68 20.25
N GLU A 51 -1.33 12.54 18.99
CA GLU A 51 -2.19 12.33 17.83
C GLU A 51 -1.76 11.09 17.05
N VAL A 52 -2.69 10.14 16.89
CA VAL A 52 -2.48 8.92 16.10
C VAL A 52 -3.50 8.89 14.98
N HIS A 53 -3.01 8.78 13.74
CA HIS A 53 -3.86 8.62 12.57
C HIS A 53 -3.76 7.18 12.08
N PHE A 54 -4.88 6.45 12.10
CA PHE A 54 -4.89 5.04 11.75
C PHE A 54 -6.14 4.61 10.96
N SER A 55 -5.95 3.75 9.96
CA SER A 55 -7.02 3.16 9.17
C SER A 55 -6.56 1.87 8.52
N TRP A 56 -7.48 0.97 8.20
CA TRP A 56 -7.22 -0.23 7.41
C TRP A 56 -6.49 0.09 6.08
N ALA A 57 -6.78 1.25 5.48
CA ALA A 57 -6.10 1.70 4.27
C ALA A 57 -4.59 1.93 4.49
N VAL A 58 -4.19 2.45 5.66
CA VAL A 58 -2.77 2.69 6.00
C VAL A 58 -2.02 1.36 6.08
N SER A 59 -2.63 0.35 6.71
CA SER A 59 -2.08 -1.02 6.74
C SER A 59 -2.03 -1.68 5.37
N LEU A 60 -3.04 -1.41 4.53
CA LEU A 60 -3.09 -1.93 3.16
C LEU A 60 -1.97 -1.31 2.30
N LEU A 61 -1.70 -0.02 2.45
CA LEU A 61 -0.60 0.64 1.76
C LEU A 61 0.76 0.02 2.12
N LEU A 62 0.96 -0.32 3.40
CA LEU A 62 2.17 -1.02 3.83
C LEU A 62 2.31 -2.40 3.16
N SER A 63 1.25 -3.22 3.21
CA SER A 63 1.28 -4.59 2.68
C SER A 63 1.26 -4.68 1.15
N GLY A 64 0.66 -3.72 0.46
CA GLY A 64 0.60 -3.65 -1.00
C GLY A 64 1.86 -3.07 -1.65
N SER A 65 2.65 -2.30 -0.90
CA SER A 65 3.86 -1.65 -1.43
C SER A 65 4.90 -2.60 -2.03
N PRO A 66 5.21 -3.80 -1.47
CA PRO A 66 6.22 -4.68 -2.05
C PRO A 66 5.85 -5.16 -3.46
N LEU A 67 4.54 -5.38 -3.70
CA LEU A 67 4.04 -5.74 -5.02
C LEU A 67 4.21 -4.58 -6.01
N LEU A 68 3.96 -3.33 -5.60
CA LEU A 68 4.16 -2.16 -6.45
C LEU A 68 5.64 -1.96 -6.82
N PHE A 69 6.56 -2.13 -5.87
CA PHE A 69 8.00 -2.11 -6.15
C PHE A 69 8.39 -3.19 -7.16
N TYR A 70 7.88 -4.41 -6.97
CA TYR A 70 8.16 -5.50 -7.90
C TYR A 70 7.70 -5.19 -9.32
N LEU A 71 6.47 -4.68 -9.50
CA LEU A 71 5.95 -4.27 -10.80
C LEU A 71 6.75 -3.12 -11.43
N SER A 72 7.21 -2.17 -10.62
CA SER A 72 8.11 -1.09 -11.05
C SER A 72 9.44 -1.63 -11.57
N VAL A 73 10.08 -2.58 -10.86
CA VAL A 73 11.37 -3.14 -11.26
C VAL A 73 11.23 -3.96 -12.53
N VAL A 74 10.17 -4.78 -12.66
CA VAL A 74 9.91 -5.58 -13.87
C VAL A 74 9.70 -4.68 -15.09
N SER A 75 8.89 -3.63 -14.96
CA SER A 75 8.63 -2.69 -16.06
C SER A 75 9.86 -1.85 -16.43
N GLY A 76 10.65 -1.42 -15.45
CA GLY A 76 11.95 -0.77 -15.67
C GLY A 76 12.95 -1.68 -16.39
N GLY A 77 13.03 -2.93 -15.94
CA GLY A 77 13.88 -3.97 -16.52
C GLY A 77 13.59 -4.27 -17.99
N TYR A 78 12.31 -4.31 -18.34
CA TYR A 78 11.85 -4.48 -19.72
C TYR A 78 12.38 -3.39 -20.68
N ILE A 79 12.43 -2.13 -20.23
CA ILE A 79 12.91 -1.00 -21.04
C ILE A 79 14.41 -1.13 -21.34
N ILE A 80 15.17 -1.63 -20.36
CA ILE A 80 16.63 -1.81 -20.45
C ILE A 80 17.01 -3.07 -21.26
N GLY A 81 16.04 -3.93 -21.59
CA GLY A 81 16.26 -5.15 -22.37
C GLY A 81 16.61 -6.39 -21.54
N TYR A 82 16.35 -6.36 -20.23
CA TYR A 82 16.49 -7.54 -19.38
C TYR A 82 15.26 -8.43 -19.48
N GLU A 83 15.30 -9.42 -20.38
CA GLU A 83 14.16 -10.30 -20.68
C GLU A 83 13.74 -11.21 -19.51
N LYS A 84 14.59 -11.45 -18.51
CA LYS A 84 14.36 -12.41 -17.40
C LYS A 84 14.20 -11.79 -16.01
N ILE A 85 13.89 -10.49 -15.89
CA ILE A 85 13.65 -9.87 -14.56
C ILE A 85 12.34 -10.35 -13.93
N TYR A 86 11.36 -10.73 -14.74
CA TYR A 86 10.10 -11.28 -14.22
C TYR A 86 10.29 -12.70 -13.68
N ASN A 87 9.72 -12.95 -12.51
CA ASN A 87 9.73 -14.23 -11.82
C ASN A 87 8.31 -14.49 -11.28
N ASP A 88 7.62 -15.44 -11.92
CA ASP A 88 6.23 -15.80 -11.61
C ASP A 88 6.04 -16.18 -10.14
N ARG A 89 6.98 -16.93 -9.56
CA ARG A 89 6.92 -17.35 -8.16
C ARG A 89 6.97 -16.15 -7.22
N VAL A 90 7.88 -15.20 -7.48
CA VAL A 90 8.01 -13.97 -6.66
C VAL A 90 6.76 -13.11 -6.80
N GLY A 91 6.28 -12.88 -8.03
CA GLY A 91 5.06 -12.11 -8.28
C GLY A 91 3.83 -12.70 -7.58
N LYS A 92 3.66 -14.03 -7.64
CA LYS A 92 2.56 -14.74 -6.95
C LYS A 92 2.65 -14.66 -5.44
N ILE A 93 3.85 -14.85 -4.86
CA ILE A 93 4.05 -14.72 -3.41
C ILE A 93 3.72 -13.30 -2.96
N LEU A 94 4.21 -12.27 -3.66
CA LEU A 94 3.92 -10.88 -3.32
C LEU A 94 2.44 -10.54 -3.46
N ALA A 95 1.77 -11.06 -4.50
CA ALA A 95 0.33 -10.90 -4.66
C ALA A 95 -0.45 -11.57 -3.52
N TYR A 96 -0.04 -12.78 -3.11
CA TYR A 96 -0.64 -13.48 -1.98
C TYR A 96 -0.42 -12.73 -0.67
N ILE A 97 0.77 -12.19 -0.44
CA ILE A 97 1.08 -11.32 0.72
C ILE A 97 0.19 -10.07 0.69
N ALA A 98 -0.01 -9.43 -0.47
CA ALA A 98 -0.88 -8.25 -0.57
C ALA A 98 -2.36 -8.60 -0.24
N VAL A 99 -2.86 -9.74 -0.71
CA VAL A 99 -4.23 -10.20 -0.43
C VAL A 99 -4.40 -10.58 1.04
N LEU A 100 -3.48 -11.35 1.61
CA LEU A 100 -3.49 -11.66 3.04
C LEU A 100 -3.34 -10.40 3.88
N GLY A 101 -2.45 -9.49 3.45
CA GLY A 101 -2.23 -8.20 4.07
C GLY A 101 -3.48 -7.34 4.09
N MET A 102 -4.31 -7.37 3.05
CA MET A 102 -5.61 -6.70 3.02
C MET A 102 -6.57 -7.24 4.10
N VAL A 103 -6.66 -8.56 4.24
CA VAL A 103 -7.49 -9.18 5.28
C VAL A 103 -6.95 -8.83 6.67
N PHE A 104 -5.64 -8.99 6.88
CA PHE A 104 -4.96 -8.64 8.13
C PHE A 104 -5.14 -7.15 8.48
N SER A 105 -5.11 -6.26 7.48
CA SER A 105 -5.28 -4.81 7.67
C SER A 105 -6.64 -4.45 8.27
N LEU A 106 -7.69 -5.20 7.93
CA LEU A 106 -9.02 -5.00 8.52
C LEU A 106 -9.03 -5.38 10.00
N PHE A 107 -8.55 -6.58 10.33
CA PHE A 107 -8.48 -7.06 11.72
C PHE A 107 -7.56 -6.19 12.57
N PHE A 108 -6.40 -5.81 12.02
CA PHE A 108 -5.43 -4.96 12.70
C PHE A 108 -6.00 -3.55 12.95
N SER A 109 -6.85 -3.02 12.07
CA SER A 109 -7.55 -1.75 12.33
C SER A 109 -8.52 -1.83 13.50
N PHE A 110 -9.20 -2.96 13.73
CA PHE A 110 -10.03 -3.15 14.92
C PHE A 110 -9.19 -3.26 16.18
N TYR A 111 -8.10 -4.03 16.11
CA TYR A 111 -7.14 -4.16 17.22
C TYR A 111 -6.58 -2.80 17.67
N VAL A 112 -6.13 -1.96 16.73
CA VAL A 112 -5.59 -0.63 17.04
C VAL A 112 -6.67 0.28 17.64
N ASP A 113 -7.90 0.25 17.13
CA ASP A 113 -9.02 1.04 17.69
C ASP A 113 -9.31 0.65 19.15
N SER A 114 -9.37 -0.65 19.45
CA SER A 114 -9.55 -1.14 20.83
C SER A 114 -8.37 -0.77 21.74
N SER A 115 -7.14 -1.01 21.29
CA SER A 115 -5.93 -0.73 22.06
C SER A 115 -5.78 0.77 22.40
N LEU A 116 -6.10 1.66 21.47
CA LEU A 116 -6.06 3.11 21.71
C LEU A 116 -7.16 3.55 22.68
N LYS A 117 -8.36 3.01 22.58
CA LYS A 117 -9.45 3.31 23.52
C LYS A 117 -9.13 2.85 24.94
N GLU A 118 -8.54 1.67 25.09
CA GLU A 118 -8.07 1.16 26.40
C GLU A 118 -6.96 2.04 26.98
N ALA A 119 -6.12 2.63 26.13
CA ALA A 119 -5.10 3.61 26.53
C ALA A 119 -5.66 5.03 26.81
N GLY A 120 -6.98 5.24 26.71
CA GLY A 120 -7.63 6.52 27.00
C GLY A 120 -7.72 7.50 25.82
N TYR A 121 -7.37 7.08 24.60
CA TYR A 121 -7.52 7.92 23.42
C TYR A 121 -8.99 8.04 23.00
N LEU A 122 -9.34 9.24 22.54
CA LEU A 122 -10.63 9.60 22.00
C LEU A 122 -10.55 9.64 20.47
N LYS A 123 -11.57 9.09 19.81
CA LYS A 123 -11.66 9.05 18.36
C LYS A 123 -12.39 10.30 17.86
N CYS A 124 -11.74 11.10 17.03
CA CYS A 124 -12.35 12.28 16.42
C CYS A 124 -13.39 11.87 15.36
N GLU A 125 -14.40 12.72 15.17
CA GLU A 125 -15.33 12.57 14.07
C GLU A 125 -14.61 12.70 12.72
N ARG A 126 -14.87 11.77 11.81
CA ARG A 126 -14.25 11.75 10.49
C ARG A 126 -14.98 12.72 9.58
N LYS A 127 -14.26 13.73 9.06
CA LYS A 127 -14.78 14.65 8.03
C LYS A 127 -15.02 14.00 6.66
N SER A 128 -14.38 12.86 6.39
CA SER A 128 -14.52 12.12 5.13
C SER A 128 -14.34 10.62 5.34
N PHE A 129 -15.04 9.82 4.53
CA PHE A 129 -15.00 8.35 4.59
C PHE A 129 -13.61 7.78 4.21
N ILE A 130 -12.90 8.48 3.31
CA ILE A 130 -11.57 8.09 2.82
C ILE A 130 -10.47 8.48 3.82
N ALA A 131 -10.72 9.47 4.67
CA ALA A 131 -9.73 9.94 5.63
C ALA A 131 -9.45 8.86 6.70
N PRO A 132 -8.17 8.71 7.11
CA PRO A 132 -7.85 7.84 8.23
C PRO A 132 -8.53 8.33 9.51
N ASN A 133 -8.79 7.43 10.45
CA ASN A 133 -9.30 7.85 11.76
C ASN A 133 -8.23 8.67 12.46
N LYS A 134 -8.65 9.75 13.12
CA LYS A 134 -7.80 10.50 14.04
C LYS A 134 -8.15 10.10 15.48
N TYR A 135 -7.14 9.72 16.25
CA TYR A 135 -7.23 9.43 17.68
C TYR A 135 -6.36 10.43 18.43
N VAL A 136 -6.88 10.98 19.52
CA VAL A 136 -6.21 12.01 20.31
C VAL A 136 -6.42 11.78 21.81
N ILE A 137 -5.48 12.22 22.64
CA ILE A 137 -5.65 12.17 24.10
C ILE A 137 -6.56 13.31 24.60
N ASP A 138 -6.43 14.51 24.03
CA ASP A 138 -7.25 15.68 24.36
C ASP A 138 -8.18 16.03 23.18
N LEU A 139 -9.49 16.19 23.43
CA LEU A 139 -10.49 16.61 22.45
C LEU A 139 -10.13 17.93 21.75
N LYS A 140 -9.35 18.81 22.38
CA LYS A 140 -8.88 20.07 21.76
C LYS A 140 -8.02 19.83 20.51
N LEU A 141 -7.44 18.65 20.36
CA LEU A 141 -6.64 18.24 19.19
C LEU A 141 -7.53 17.74 18.03
N CYS A 142 -8.83 17.49 18.25
CA CYS A 142 -9.79 17.23 17.18
C CYS A 142 -10.20 18.54 16.49
N ARG A 143 -9.35 19.05 15.57
CA ARG A 143 -9.64 20.22 14.73
C ARG A 143 -10.05 19.85 13.30
#